data_AF-A0A966G3T6-F1
#
_entry.id   AF-A0A966G3T6-F1
#
_cell.length_a   1.000
_cell.length_b   1.000
_cell.length_c   1.000
_cell.angle_alpha   90.00
_cell.angle_beta   90.00
_cell.angle_gamma   90.00
#
_symmetry.space_group_name_H-M   'P 1'
#
loop_
_entity.id
_entity.type
_entity.pdbx_description
1 polymer ?
#
loop_
_entity_poly.entity_id
_entity_poly.type
_entity_poly.pdbx_seq_one_letter_code
_entity_poly.pdbx_strand_id
1 'polypeptide(L)' 'MHNNSRRAEESTSVYGVGYVNLYRQGNTGKAIELAKSALKIDPEFSQVETLPKNLWGDKIIADARKLLSQL' A
#
# COMPACT_ATOMS: atom_id res chain seq x y z
N MET A 1 5.28 27.68 6.71
CA MET A 1 4.46 26.54 7.17
C MET A 1 4.16 25.65 5.98
N HIS A 2 5.01 24.67 5.67
CA HIS A 2 4.72 23.54 4.76
C HIS A 2 5.76 22.46 5.10
N ASN A 3 5.47 21.67 6.13
CA ASN A 3 6.29 20.51 6.49
C ASN A 3 5.37 19.35 6.84
N ASN A 4 4.53 18.97 5.88
CA ASN A 4 3.67 17.78 5.96
C ASN A 4 4.07 16.71 4.92
N SER A 5 4.88 17.06 3.92
CA SER A 5 5.25 16.15 2.83
C SER A 5 6.33 15.13 3.21
N ARG A 6 7.25 15.46 4.13
CA ARG A 6 8.32 14.52 4.54
C ARG A 6 7.87 13.37 5.45
N ARG A 7 6.77 13.55 6.20
CA ARG A 7 6.19 12.46 7.01
C ARG A 7 5.35 11.49 6.17
N ALA A 8 4.76 11.98 5.08
CA ALA A 8 4.08 11.13 4.12
C ALA A 8 5.07 10.23 3.39
N GLU A 9 6.28 10.70 3.06
CA GLU A 9 7.31 9.91 2.35
C GLU A 9 7.88 8.74 3.19
N GLU A 10 8.07 8.92 4.50
CA GLU A 10 8.47 7.82 5.39
C GLU A 10 7.31 6.85 5.70
N SER A 11 6.05 7.33 5.69
CA SER A 11 4.87 6.49 5.95
C SER A 11 4.37 5.75 4.70
N THR A 12 4.48 6.35 3.52
CA THR A 12 4.07 5.74 2.23
C THR A 12 4.96 4.56 1.84
N SER A 13 6.24 4.58 2.24
CA SER A 13 7.16 3.48 1.96
C SER A 13 6.99 2.28 2.90
N VAL A 14 6.69 2.51 4.19
CA VAL A 14 6.56 1.42 5.18
C VAL A 14 5.21 0.72 5.09
N TYR A 15 4.12 1.46 4.87
CA TYR A 15 2.77 0.88 4.79
C TYR A 15 2.37 0.49 3.37
N GLY A 16 2.81 1.23 2.35
CA GLY A 16 2.37 1.02 0.98
C GLY A 16 2.76 -0.34 0.41
N VAL A 17 4.04 -0.70 0.47
CA VAL A 17 4.53 -1.99 -0.08
C VAL A 17 4.50 -3.13 0.93
N GLY A 18 4.36 -2.81 2.23
CA GLY A 18 4.42 -3.78 3.33
C GLY A 18 3.32 -4.84 3.25
N TYR A 19 2.08 -4.45 2.97
CA TYR A 19 0.96 -5.39 2.85
C TYR A 19 1.08 -6.28 1.60
N VAL A 20 1.60 -5.73 0.49
CA VAL A 20 1.82 -6.49 -0.75
C VAL A 20 2.91 -7.53 -0.54
N ASN A 21 3.98 -7.17 0.17
CA ASN A 21 5.06 -8.10 0.46
C ASN A 21 4.61 -9.24 1.38
N LEU A 22 3.75 -8.95 2.37
CA LEU A 22 3.12 -9.97 3.21
C LEU A 22 2.21 -10.90 2.41
N TYR A 23 1.43 -10.35 1.48
CA TYR A 23 0.57 -11.14 0.59
C TYR A 23 1.39 -12.10 -0.29
N ARG A 24 2.50 -11.61 -0.87
CA ARG A 24 3.41 -12.43 -1.67
C ARG A 24 4.12 -13.54 -0.89
N GLN A 25 4.30 -13.36 0.41
CA GLN A 25 4.84 -14.38 1.31
C GLN A 25 3.78 -15.40 1.76
N GLY A 26 2.55 -15.31 1.24
CA GLY A 26 1.43 -16.18 1.62
C GLY A 26 0.78 -15.77 2.95
N ASN A 27 1.20 -14.66 3.56
CA ASN A 27 0.67 -14.17 4.83
C ASN A 27 -0.54 -13.25 4.59
N THR A 28 -1.54 -13.78 3.87
CA THR A 28 -2.72 -13.04 3.40
C THR A 28 -3.51 -12.42 4.55
N GLY A 29 -3.64 -13.11 5.69
CA GLY A 29 -4.35 -12.56 6.86
C GLY A 29 -3.72 -11.27 7.39
N LYS A 30 -2.41 -11.26 7.62
CA LYS A 30 -1.69 -10.06 8.07
C LYS A 30 -1.66 -8.97 6.99
N ALA A 31 -1.57 -9.36 5.72
CA ALA A 31 -1.63 -8.43 4.61
C ALA A 31 -2.97 -7.67 4.59
N ILE A 32 -4.09 -8.36 4.80
CA ILE A 32 -5.42 -7.78 4.87
C ILE A 32 -5.55 -6.80 6.05
N GLU A 33 -5.10 -7.17 7.25
CA GLU A 33 -5.16 -6.28 8.42
C GLU A 33 -4.33 -5.01 8.23
N LEU A 34 -3.15 -5.15 7.65
CA LEU A 34 -2.26 -4.02 7.36
C LEU A 34 -2.84 -3.12 6.27
N ALA A 35 -3.40 -3.70 5.20
CA ALA A 35 -4.07 -2.95 4.14
C ALA A 35 -5.29 -2.18 4.67
N LYS A 36 -6.13 -2.80 5.53
CA LYS A 36 -7.24 -2.12 6.20
C LYS A 36 -6.78 -0.95 7.07
N SER A 37 -5.66 -1.11 7.76
CA SER A 37 -5.07 -0.05 8.58
C SER A 37 -4.54 1.09 7.72
N ALA A 38 -3.87 0.77 6.61
CA ALA A 38 -3.38 1.75 5.65
C ALA A 38 -4.52 2.57 5.04
N LEU A 39 -5.61 1.91 4.61
CA LEU A 39 -6.80 2.59 4.06
C LEU A 39 -7.52 3.50 5.07
N LYS A 40 -7.46 3.18 6.37
CA LYS A 40 -8.02 4.04 7.42
C LYS A 40 -7.20 5.30 7.63
N ILE A 41 -5.88 5.21 7.47
CA ILE A 41 -4.96 6.34 7.63
C ILE A 41 -5.03 7.24 6.40
N ASP A 42 -5.04 6.61 5.22
CA ASP A 42 -5.09 7.31 3.95
C ASP A 42 -5.90 6.47 2.92
N PRO A 43 -7.13 6.90 2.61
CA PRO A 43 -7.97 6.22 1.63
C PRO A 43 -7.39 6.24 0.21
N GLU A 44 -6.46 7.13 -0.11
CA GLU A 44 -5.83 7.20 -1.43
C GLU A 44 -4.99 5.96 -1.74
N PHE A 45 -4.59 5.17 -0.73
CA PHE A 45 -3.98 3.84 -0.94
C PHE A 45 -4.91 2.83 -1.62
N SER A 46 -6.23 3.07 -1.64
CA SER A 46 -7.16 2.28 -2.46
C SER A 46 -6.94 2.50 -3.96
N GLN A 47 -6.39 3.66 -4.33
CA GLN A 47 -6.10 4.04 -5.70
C GLN A 47 -4.70 3.56 -6.09
N VAL A 48 -4.51 2.25 -6.14
CA VAL A 48 -3.22 1.63 -6.53
C VAL A 48 -2.74 2.12 -7.91
N GLU A 49 -3.65 2.62 -8.75
CA GLU A 49 -3.36 3.17 -10.08
C GLU A 49 -2.78 4.58 -10.06
N THR A 50 -2.97 5.36 -8.99
CA THR A 50 -2.35 6.69 -8.84
C THR A 50 -0.93 6.58 -8.26
N LEU A 51 -0.56 5.40 -7.74
CA LEU A 51 0.79 5.16 -7.27
C LEU A 51 1.76 5.25 -8.46
N PRO A 52 2.78 6.11 -8.38
CA PRO A 52 3.74 6.27 -9.46
C PRO A 52 4.37 4.92 -9.79
N LYS A 53 4.17 4.46 -11.03
CA LYS A 53 4.76 3.20 -11.55
C LYS A 53 6.26 3.10 -11.30
N ASN A 54 6.93 4.25 -11.28
CA ASN A 54 8.36 4.40 -11.03
C ASN A 54 8.79 3.88 -9.64
N LEU A 55 7.87 3.84 -8.67
CA LEU A 55 8.13 3.40 -7.30
C LEU A 55 7.64 1.97 -7.01
N TRP A 56 6.62 1.48 -7.72
CA TRP A 56 5.96 0.21 -7.38
C TRP A 56 6.08 -0.86 -8.45
N GLY A 57 6.29 -0.50 -9.73
CA GLY A 57 6.35 -1.47 -10.82
C GLY A 57 5.03 -2.24 -11.04
N ASP A 58 4.85 -2.81 -12.23
CA ASP A 58 3.55 -3.40 -12.61
C ASP A 58 3.17 -4.63 -11.75
N LYS A 59 4.16 -5.38 -11.24
CA LYS A 59 3.91 -6.58 -10.42
C LYS A 59 3.33 -6.25 -9.04
N ILE A 60 3.87 -5.25 -8.35
CA ILE A 60 3.37 -4.86 -7.02
C ILE A 60 1.98 -4.25 -7.15
N ILE A 61 1.73 -3.47 -8.20
CA ILE A 61 0.41 -2.92 -8.50
C ILE A 61 -0.62 -4.05 -8.71
N ALA A 62 -0.27 -5.09 -9.47
CA ALA A 62 -1.15 -6.23 -9.70
C ALA A 62 -1.44 -7.02 -8.41
N ASP A 63 -0.43 -7.26 -7.58
CA ASP A 63 -0.59 -7.98 -6.31
C ASP A 63 -1.38 -7.15 -5.29
N ALA A 64 -1.15 -5.84 -5.21
CA ALA A 64 -1.93 -4.92 -4.41
C ALA A 64 -3.41 -4.92 -4.83
N ARG A 65 -3.69 -4.86 -6.15
CA ARG A 65 -5.07 -4.92 -6.66
C ARG A 65 -5.78 -6.20 -6.25
N LYS A 66 -5.11 -7.35 -6.38
CA LYS A 66 -5.66 -8.65 -5.95
C LYS A 66 -5.95 -8.68 -4.46
N LEU A 67 -5.04 -8.16 -3.64
CA LEU A 67 -5.26 -8.08 -2.20
C LEU A 67 -6.43 -7.17 -1.84
N LEU A 68 -6.48 -5.96 -2.41
CA LEU A 68 -7.54 -4.99 -2.12
C LEU A 68 -8.91 -5.47 -2.58
N SER A 69 -9.00 -6.28 -3.63
CA SER A 69 -10.25 -6.93 -4.04
C SER A 69 -10.78 -8.00 -3.07
N GLN A 70 -9.97 -8.40 -2.08
CA GLN A 70 -10.36 -9.36 -1.03
C GLN A 70 -10.75 -8.67 0.29
N LEU A 71 -10.67 -7.34 0.35
CA LEU A 71 -11.05 -6.54 1.53
C LEU A 71 -12.55 -6.33 1.61
#